data_AF-A0A8T3MR03-F1
#
_entry.id   AF-A0A8T3MR03-F1
#
_cell.length_a   1.000
_cell.length_b   1.000
_cell.length_c   1.000
_cell.angle_alpha   90.00
_cell.angle_beta   90.00
_cell.angle_gamma   90.00
#
_symmetry.space_group_name_H-M   'P 1'
#
loop_
_entity.id
_entity.type
_entity.pdbx_description
1 polymer ?
#
loop_
_entity_poly.entity_id
_entity_poly.type
_entity_poly.pdbx_seq_one_letter_code
_entity_poly.pdbx_strand_id
1 'polypeptide(L)'
;MTLEEAAATAGPLRLPADPRLGPPDAVYVDPARGNQVALVWAAGPELPATLEPGVGLILMTFDGTLDEGIFQKIVGPASVLERLRVSDRPGWWIAGDQHTFLYRSKDGEVVNDERRWVGDALLWSDGTKTYRIESALGRDSTVAIAESLP
;
A
#
# COMPACT_ATOMS: atom_id res chain seq x y z
N MET A 1 -13.62 -4.70 10.50
CA MET A 1 -13.45 -4.27 11.90
C MET A 1 -13.39 -2.75 11.94
N THR A 2 -13.44 -2.12 13.12
CA THR A 2 -13.23 -0.68 13.25
C THR A 2 -11.74 -0.33 13.22
N LEU A 3 -11.40 0.95 13.04
CA LEU A 3 -10.02 1.44 13.16
C LEU A 3 -9.45 1.20 14.56
N GLU A 4 -10.27 1.34 15.60
CA GLU A 4 -9.87 1.13 16.99
C GLU A 4 -9.52 -0.34 17.26
N GLU A 5 -10.36 -1.27 16.79
CA GLU A 5 -10.10 -2.71 16.89
C GLU A 5 -8.83 -3.12 16.14
N ALA A 6 -8.61 -2.54 14.96
CA ALA A 6 -7.41 -2.79 14.18
C ALA A 6 -6.17 -2.23 14.88
N ALA A 7 -6.23 -1.02 15.44
CA ALA A 7 -5.12 -0.43 16.17
C ALA A 7 -4.77 -1.20 17.45
N ALA A 8 -5.78 -1.74 18.15
CA ALA A 8 -5.58 -2.61 19.31
C ALA A 8 -4.86 -3.93 18.94
N THR A 9 -5.04 -4.40 17.70
CA THR A 9 -4.46 -5.68 17.23
C THR A 9 -3.09 -5.51 16.58
N ALA A 10 -2.93 -4.50 15.72
CA ALA A 10 -1.73 -4.28 14.90
C ALA A 10 -0.80 -3.17 15.41
N GLY A 11 -1.20 -2.49 16.48
CA GLY A 11 -0.53 -1.30 16.99
C GLY A 11 -1.02 0.00 16.33
N PRO A 12 -0.43 1.16 16.68
CA PRO A 12 -0.88 2.46 16.18
C PRO A 12 -0.93 2.53 14.66
N LEU A 13 -2.07 2.95 14.12
CA LEU A 13 -2.28 3.13 12.69
C LEU A 13 -2.13 4.59 12.31
N ARG A 14 -1.41 4.84 11.21
CA ARG A 14 -1.31 6.18 10.61
C ARG A 14 -2.29 6.27 9.46
N LEU A 15 -3.03 7.36 9.41
CA LEU A 15 -3.97 7.67 8.34
C LEU A 15 -3.43 8.85 7.53
N PRO A 16 -3.58 8.85 6.20
CA PRO A 16 -3.28 10.02 5.40
C PRO A 16 -4.20 11.19 5.82
N ALA A 17 -3.65 12.39 5.87
CA ALA A 17 -4.40 13.62 6.17
C ALA A 17 -4.93 14.32 4.90
N ASP A 18 -4.72 13.75 3.71
CA ASP A 18 -5.21 14.29 2.45
C ASP A 18 -6.74 14.49 2.48
N PRO A 19 -7.27 15.69 2.18
CA PRO A 19 -8.69 16.00 2.31
C PRO A 19 -9.58 15.24 1.32
N ARG A 20 -9.01 14.61 0.28
CA ARG A 20 -9.74 13.68 -0.60
C ARG A 20 -10.17 12.42 0.16
N LEU A 21 -9.51 12.12 1.27
CA LEU A 21 -9.78 10.96 2.10
C LEU A 21 -10.54 11.36 3.37
N GLY A 22 -11.68 10.70 3.60
CA GLY A 22 -12.31 10.62 4.91
C GLY A 22 -11.79 9.42 5.71
N PRO A 23 -12.52 8.97 6.75
CA PRO A 23 -12.29 7.65 7.34
C PRO A 23 -12.38 6.55 6.26
N PRO A 24 -11.62 5.45 6.39
CA PRO A 24 -11.76 4.32 5.48
C PRO A 24 -13.14 3.67 5.63
N ASP A 25 -13.70 3.24 4.51
CA ASP A 25 -14.98 2.53 4.43
C ASP A 25 -14.89 1.09 4.95
N ALA A 26 -13.69 0.48 4.86
CA ALA A 26 -13.44 -0.83 5.44
C ALA A 26 -12.02 -0.96 6.01
N VAL A 27 -11.90 -1.75 7.07
CA VAL A 27 -10.65 -2.06 7.75
C VAL A 27 -10.53 -3.56 7.95
N TYR A 28 -9.38 -4.10 7.54
CA TYR A 28 -9.02 -5.51 7.65
C TYR A 28 -7.67 -5.66 8.34
N VAL A 29 -7.54 -6.69 9.17
CA VAL A 29 -6.26 -7.15 9.73
C VAL A 29 -6.08 -8.60 9.36
N ASP A 30 -4.89 -8.97 8.91
CA ASP A 30 -4.48 -10.34 8.59
C ASP A 30 -3.47 -10.84 9.63
N PRO A 31 -3.91 -11.61 10.65
CA PRO A 31 -3.02 -12.15 11.68
C PRO A 31 -2.01 -13.14 11.13
N ALA A 32 -2.33 -13.87 10.06
CA ALA A 32 -1.44 -14.86 9.47
C ALA A 32 -0.23 -14.20 8.77
N ARG A 33 -0.33 -12.91 8.45
CA ARG A 33 0.75 -12.10 7.85
C ARG A 33 1.31 -11.05 8.82
N GLY A 34 1.41 -11.41 10.11
CA GLY A 34 2.01 -10.55 11.12
C GLY A 34 1.17 -9.30 11.39
N ASN A 35 -0.16 -9.44 11.43
CA ASN A 35 -1.12 -8.37 11.64
C ASN A 35 -1.03 -7.25 10.57
N GLN A 36 -0.82 -7.63 9.31
CA GLN A 36 -0.90 -6.68 8.20
C GLN A 36 -2.28 -6.03 8.18
N VAL A 37 -2.32 -4.70 8.01
CA VAL A 37 -3.56 -3.92 7.98
C VAL A 37 -3.83 -3.48 6.56
N ALA A 38 -5.09 -3.54 6.13
CA ALA A 38 -5.58 -2.91 4.92
C ALA A 38 -6.73 -1.96 5.26
N LEU A 39 -6.59 -0.71 4.84
CA LEU A 39 -7.58 0.35 4.93
C LEU A 39 -8.09 0.62 3.52
N VAL A 40 -9.41 0.59 3.33
CA VAL A 40 -10.03 0.66 2.00
C VAL A 40 -10.97 1.86 1.96
N TRP A 41 -10.85 2.65 0.89
CA TRP A 41 -11.78 3.72 0.54
C TRP A 41 -12.54 3.35 -0.72
N ALA A 42 -13.85 3.62 -0.70
CA ALA A 42 -14.74 3.38 -1.82
C ALA A 42 -14.43 4.33 -2.99
N ALA A 43 -14.70 3.86 -4.20
CA ALA A 43 -14.60 4.69 -5.39
C ALA A 43 -15.64 5.83 -5.38
N GLY A 44 -15.25 6.99 -5.89
CA GLY A 44 -16.09 8.19 -5.96
C GLY A 44 -15.50 9.26 -6.88
N PRO A 45 -16.08 10.47 -6.92
CA PRO A 45 -15.62 11.55 -7.80
C PRO A 45 -14.14 11.93 -7.61
N GLU A 46 -13.67 11.92 -6.36
CA GLU A 46 -12.28 12.25 -6.00
C GLU A 46 -11.35 11.02 -5.98
N LEU A 47 -11.91 9.81 -5.99
CA LEU A 47 -11.19 8.54 -5.93
C LEU A 47 -11.69 7.62 -7.06
N PRO A 48 -11.10 7.70 -8.27
CA PRO A 48 -11.53 6.86 -9.38
C PRO A 48 -11.37 5.37 -9.03
N ALA A 49 -12.26 4.55 -9.57
CA ALA A 49 -12.24 3.12 -9.32
C ALA A 49 -10.92 2.48 -9.79
N THR A 50 -10.39 1.63 -8.93
CA THR A 50 -9.31 0.70 -9.25
C THR A 50 -9.82 -0.41 -10.19
N LEU A 51 -8.95 -1.36 -10.57
CA LEU A 51 -9.31 -2.60 -11.25
C LEU A 51 -10.27 -3.49 -10.44
N GLU A 52 -10.40 -3.25 -9.14
CA GLU A 52 -11.49 -3.78 -8.32
C GLU A 52 -12.64 -2.75 -8.30
N PRO A 53 -13.78 -3.06 -8.94
CA PRO A 53 -14.91 -2.13 -8.99
C PRO A 53 -15.38 -1.72 -7.59
N GLY A 54 -15.64 -0.43 -7.41
CA GLY A 54 -16.11 0.12 -6.14
C GLY A 54 -15.01 0.41 -5.11
N VAL A 55 -13.76 0.00 -5.35
CA VAL A 55 -12.61 0.41 -4.55
C VAL A 55 -11.90 1.58 -5.23
N GLY A 56 -11.65 2.67 -4.52
CA GLY A 56 -10.93 3.85 -5.01
C GLY A 56 -9.47 3.91 -4.55
N LEU A 57 -9.20 3.44 -3.33
CA LEU A 57 -7.85 3.40 -2.76
C LEU A 57 -7.74 2.30 -1.70
N ILE A 58 -6.59 1.62 -1.66
CA ILE A 58 -6.22 0.74 -0.55
C ILE A 58 -4.89 1.22 0.03
N LEU A 59 -4.84 1.49 1.34
CA LEU A 59 -3.58 1.66 2.10
C LEU A 59 -3.31 0.39 2.91
N MET A 60 -2.22 -0.28 2.60
CA MET A 60 -1.71 -1.39 3.37
C MET A 60 -0.50 -1.00 4.21
N THR A 61 -0.43 -1.53 5.42
CA THR A 61 0.71 -1.37 6.33
C THR A 61 1.13 -2.73 6.88
N PHE A 62 2.41 -3.06 6.85
CA PHE A 62 2.94 -4.32 7.36
C PHE A 62 4.36 -4.19 7.94
N ASP A 63 4.69 -5.14 8.81
CA ASP A 63 6.02 -5.32 9.37
C ASP A 63 6.90 -6.06 8.37
N GLY A 64 7.77 -5.32 7.70
CA GLY A 64 8.68 -5.85 6.70
C GLY A 64 9.54 -4.77 6.07
N THR A 65 10.56 -5.19 5.33
CA THR A 65 11.44 -4.29 4.59
C THR A 65 11.28 -4.50 3.09
N LEU A 66 11.45 -3.41 2.36
CA LEU A 66 11.47 -3.40 0.91
C LEU A 66 12.89 -3.82 0.45
N ASP A 67 12.97 -4.93 -0.28
CA ASP A 67 14.21 -5.42 -0.92
C ASP A 67 14.11 -5.21 -2.43
N GLU A 68 14.87 -4.24 -2.94
CA GLU A 68 14.83 -3.88 -4.35
C GLU A 68 15.21 -5.03 -5.29
N GLY A 69 16.16 -5.87 -4.87
CA GLY A 69 16.62 -7.01 -5.66
C GLY A 69 15.54 -8.10 -5.79
N ILE A 70 14.60 -8.14 -4.85
CA ILE A 70 13.40 -8.97 -4.93
C ILE A 70 12.40 -8.33 -5.92
N PHE A 71 12.08 -7.04 -5.78
CA PHE A 71 11.09 -6.36 -6.63
C PHE A 71 11.39 -6.44 -8.13
N GLN A 72 12.61 -6.12 -8.54
CA GLN A 72 12.99 -6.12 -9.95
C GLN A 72 12.80 -7.48 -10.64
N LYS A 73 12.84 -8.58 -9.88
CA LYS A 73 12.68 -9.94 -10.42
C LYS A 73 11.23 -10.32 -10.69
N ILE A 74 10.25 -9.63 -10.08
CA ILE A 74 8.85 -10.10 -10.01
C ILE A 74 7.92 -9.22 -10.84
N VAL A 75 8.24 -7.94 -10.96
CA VAL A 75 7.39 -6.92 -11.61
C VAL A 75 7.17 -7.25 -13.11
N GLY A 76 7.97 -8.14 -13.70
CA GLY A 76 7.79 -8.65 -15.06
C GLY A 76 8.10 -7.59 -16.12
N PRO A 77 8.26 -7.98 -17.39
CA PRO A 77 8.70 -7.06 -18.44
C PRO A 77 7.64 -6.01 -18.85
N ALA A 78 6.38 -6.20 -18.49
CA ALA A 78 5.25 -5.34 -18.86
C ALA A 78 4.89 -4.29 -17.80
N SER A 79 5.64 -4.25 -16.69
CA SER A 79 5.40 -3.30 -15.60
C SER A 79 6.57 -2.33 -15.48
N VAL A 80 6.26 -1.10 -15.11
CA VAL A 80 7.22 -0.04 -14.83
C VAL A 80 7.53 -0.05 -13.35
N LEU A 81 8.82 -0.13 -13.01
CA LEU A 81 9.32 0.10 -11.66
C LEU A 81 10.15 1.38 -11.65
N GLU A 82 9.63 2.43 -11.02
CA GLU A 82 10.30 3.73 -10.90
C GLU A 82 10.70 3.99 -9.44
N ARG A 83 11.94 4.40 -9.22
CA ARG A 83 12.37 4.90 -7.90
C ARG A 83 11.94 6.35 -7.72
N LEU A 84 11.38 6.64 -6.56
CA LEU A 84 10.99 8.00 -6.18
C LEU A 84 11.23 8.23 -4.68
N ARG A 85 10.73 9.35 -4.17
CA ARG A 85 10.66 9.61 -2.73
C ARG A 85 9.23 9.95 -2.33
N VAL A 86 8.88 9.57 -1.11
CA VAL A 86 7.72 10.08 -0.37
C VAL A 86 8.30 10.96 0.73
N SER A 87 8.22 12.28 0.56
CA SER A 87 8.99 13.24 1.35
C SER A 87 10.50 12.92 1.29
N ASP A 88 11.14 12.66 2.43
CA ASP A 88 12.54 12.28 2.54
C ASP A 88 12.76 10.75 2.57
N ARG A 89 11.73 9.94 2.34
CA ARG A 89 11.80 8.47 2.43
C ARG A 89 11.89 7.84 1.04
N PRO A 90 12.78 6.86 0.81
CA PRO A 90 12.86 6.17 -0.47
C PRO A 90 11.58 5.35 -0.72
N GLY A 91 11.13 5.35 -1.97
CA GLY A 91 9.98 4.57 -2.40
C GLY A 91 10.08 4.10 -3.84
N TRP A 92 9.12 3.28 -4.23
CA TRP A 92 8.97 2.70 -5.54
C TRP A 92 7.55 2.90 -6.04
N TRP A 93 7.42 3.39 -7.26
CA TRP A 93 6.19 3.39 -8.01
C TRP A 93 6.18 2.18 -8.93
N ILE A 94 5.07 1.45 -8.93
CA ILE A 94 4.84 0.27 -9.76
C ILE A 94 3.57 0.47 -10.55
N ALA A 95 3.67 0.44 -11.88
CA ALA A 95 2.55 0.61 -12.79
C ALA A 95 2.57 -0.44 -13.90
N GLY A 96 1.42 -0.69 -14.52
CA GLY A 96 1.29 -1.62 -15.63
C GLY A 96 0.54 -2.90 -15.28
N ASP A 97 0.90 -4.01 -15.93
CA ASP A 97 0.18 -5.28 -15.83
C ASP A 97 0.22 -5.89 -14.42
N GLN A 98 -0.65 -6.90 -14.21
CA GLN A 98 -0.73 -7.62 -12.94
C GLN A 98 0.64 -8.17 -12.54
N HIS A 99 1.11 -7.77 -11.37
CA HIS A 99 2.33 -8.27 -10.79
C HIS A 99 2.07 -8.80 -9.38
N THR A 100 2.91 -9.73 -8.98
CA THR A 100 2.89 -10.29 -7.63
C THR A 100 3.75 -9.43 -6.71
N PHE A 101 3.34 -9.28 -5.45
CA PHE A 101 4.09 -8.49 -4.49
C PHE A 101 4.85 -9.42 -3.54
N LEU A 102 6.19 -9.35 -3.54
CA LEU A 102 7.01 -10.06 -2.54
C LEU A 102 7.71 -9.05 -1.63
N TYR A 103 7.78 -9.36 -0.35
CA TYR A 103 8.51 -8.57 0.64
C TYR A 103 9.20 -9.47 1.64
N ARG A 104 10.16 -8.91 2.37
CA ARG A 104 10.76 -9.61 3.51
C ARG A 104 9.99 -9.25 4.77
N SER A 105 9.40 -10.24 5.43
CA SER A 105 8.74 -10.02 6.72
C SER A 105 9.76 -9.62 7.80
N LYS A 106 9.28 -9.14 8.94
CA LYS A 106 10.14 -8.87 10.10
C LYS A 106 10.98 -10.07 10.56
N ASP A 107 10.51 -11.29 10.32
CA ASP A 107 11.18 -12.53 10.72
C ASP A 107 12.25 -12.97 9.71
N GLY A 108 12.42 -12.21 8.62
CA GLY A 108 13.42 -12.47 7.57
C GLY A 108 12.91 -13.35 6.42
N GLU A 109 11.71 -13.90 6.55
CA GLU A 109 11.07 -14.74 5.53
C GLU A 109 10.64 -13.93 4.32
N VAL A 110 10.78 -14.53 3.13
CA VAL A 110 10.24 -13.96 1.89
C VAL A 110 8.76 -14.32 1.81
N VAL A 111 7.89 -13.32 1.89
CA VAL A 111 6.45 -13.49 1.77
C VAL A 111 6.03 -13.22 0.33
N ASN A 112 5.30 -14.16 -0.25
CA ASN A 112 4.55 -13.95 -1.49
C ASN A 112 3.13 -13.47 -1.18
N ASP A 113 2.84 -12.22 -1.48
CA ASP A 113 1.49 -11.66 -1.37
C ASP A 113 0.73 -11.90 -2.67
N GLU A 114 -0.01 -13.01 -2.68
CA GLU A 114 -0.84 -13.45 -3.81
C GLU A 114 -2.17 -12.71 -3.91
N ARG A 115 -2.46 -11.76 -2.99
CA ARG A 115 -3.71 -10.98 -3.08
C ARG A 115 -3.74 -10.20 -4.38
N ARG A 116 -4.93 -10.14 -4.96
CA ARG A 116 -5.17 -9.49 -6.24
C ARG A 116 -4.75 -8.02 -6.18
N TRP A 117 -3.84 -7.66 -7.09
CA TRP A 117 -3.49 -6.29 -7.41
C TRP A 117 -4.72 -5.56 -7.94
N VAL A 118 -5.03 -4.40 -7.36
CA VAL A 118 -6.20 -3.62 -7.76
C VAL A 118 -5.82 -2.41 -8.60
N GLY A 119 -4.57 -2.01 -8.72
CA GLY A 119 -4.16 -0.90 -9.60
C GLY A 119 -2.76 -0.42 -9.26
N ASP A 120 -2.22 0.55 -10.00
CA ASP A 120 -0.86 1.06 -9.76
C ASP A 120 -0.60 1.33 -8.27
N ALA A 121 0.62 1.05 -7.82
CA ALA A 121 0.97 1.21 -6.43
C ALA A 121 2.24 1.97 -6.16
N LEU A 122 2.19 2.61 -5.00
CA LEU A 122 3.29 3.28 -4.35
C LEU A 122 3.69 2.46 -3.13
N LEU A 123 4.98 2.15 -3.01
CA LEU A 123 5.55 1.47 -1.86
C LEU A 123 6.68 2.28 -1.27
N TRP A 124 6.69 2.41 0.05
CA TRP A 124 7.77 3.07 0.76
C TRP A 124 7.82 2.56 2.20
N SER A 125 8.91 2.87 2.89
CA SER A 125 9.03 2.58 4.31
C SER A 125 9.33 3.84 5.09
N ASP A 126 8.81 3.89 6.31
CA ASP A 126 9.10 4.95 7.26
C ASP A 126 10.26 4.60 8.22
N GLY A 127 10.93 3.48 7.98
CA GLY A 127 11.97 2.89 8.82
C GLY A 127 11.44 1.93 9.87
N THR A 128 10.14 1.98 10.18
CA THR A 128 9.49 1.10 11.16
C THR A 128 8.43 0.20 10.53
N LYS A 129 7.70 0.73 9.55
CA LYS A 129 6.68 0.03 8.77
C LYS A 129 6.96 0.18 7.29
N THR A 130 6.47 -0.78 6.52
CA THR A 130 6.32 -0.63 5.08
C THR A 130 4.86 -0.34 4.75
N TYR A 131 4.67 0.59 3.82
CA TYR A 131 3.38 1.03 3.33
C TYR A 131 3.24 0.70 1.85
N ARG A 132 2.00 0.40 1.43
CA ARG A 132 1.60 0.25 0.04
C ARG A 132 0.30 1.01 -0.17
N ILE A 133 0.25 1.94 -1.12
CA ILE A 133 -1.02 2.49 -1.62
C ILE A 133 -1.27 1.94 -3.00
N GLU A 134 -2.44 1.35 -3.24
CA GLU A 134 -2.96 1.01 -4.58
C GLU A 134 -4.12 1.96 -4.93
N SER A 135 -4.07 2.58 -6.10
CA SER A 135 -5.11 3.52 -6.55
C SER A 135 -5.07 3.75 -8.07
N ALA A 136 -6.17 4.24 -8.65
CA ALA A 136 -6.23 4.68 -10.05
C ALA A 136 -5.90 6.18 -10.25
N LEU A 137 -5.37 6.86 -9.23
CA LEU A 137 -5.08 8.30 -9.24
C LEU A 137 -3.84 8.67 -10.06
N GLY A 138 -2.99 7.69 -10.36
CA GLY A 138 -1.67 7.90 -10.95
C GLY A 138 -0.64 8.43 -9.93
N ARG A 139 0.64 8.32 -10.31
CA ARG A 139 1.81 8.46 -9.44
C ARG A 139 1.76 9.70 -8.54
N ASP A 140 1.66 10.89 -9.14
CA ASP A 140 1.87 12.14 -8.40
C ASP A 140 0.75 12.37 -7.37
N SER A 141 -0.49 12.02 -7.71
CA SER A 141 -1.61 12.10 -6.77
C SER A 141 -1.51 11.08 -5.64
N THR A 142 -1.06 9.86 -5.94
CA THR A 142 -0.82 8.82 -4.93
C THR A 142 0.32 9.19 -3.99
N VAL A 143 1.40 9.79 -4.51
CA VAL A 143 2.51 10.33 -3.69
C VAL A 143 2.02 11.44 -2.78
N ALA A 144 1.22 12.39 -3.28
CA ALA A 144 0.67 13.45 -2.43
C ALA A 144 -0.15 12.91 -1.25
N ILE A 145 -0.93 11.84 -1.47
CA ILE A 145 -1.64 11.15 -0.39
C ILE A 145 -0.65 10.53 0.60
N ALA A 146 0.37 9.82 0.11
CA ALA A 146 1.38 9.19 0.96
C ALA A 146 2.18 10.19 1.80
N GLU A 147 2.49 11.36 1.24
CA GLU A 147 3.21 12.44 1.93
C GLU A 147 2.37 13.11 3.03
N SER A 148 1.04 12.93 2.99
CA SER A 148 0.13 13.40 4.04
C SER A 148 0.07 12.48 5.26
N LEU A 149 0.78 11.35 5.26
CA LEU A 149 0.92 10.50 6.45
C LEU A 149 1.90 11.13 7.46
N PRO A 150 1.53 11.19 8.75
CA PRO A 150 2.37 11.78 9.79
C PRO A 150 3.62 10.96 10.15
#